data_AF-A0AAV2L6C2-F1
#
_entry.id   AF-A0AAV2L6C2-F1
#
_cell.length_a   1.000
_cell.length_b   1.000
_cell.length_c   1.000
_cell.angle_alpha   90.00
_cell.angle_beta   90.00
_cell.angle_gamma   90.00
#
_symmetry.space_group_name_H-M   'P 1'
#
loop_
_entity.id
_entity.type
_entity.pdbx_description
1 polymer ?
#
loop_
_entity_poly.entity_id
_entity_poly.type
_entity_poly.pdbx_seq_one_letter_code
_entity_poly.pdbx_strand_id
1 'polypeptide(L)'
;MRPIETVHPRLRQMAVSVAERAVGAIIGAAVADAAAQPMHWIYNPDKLKEVLSELEPSPEFRPESANPFYRRTTGEQTCYGDQAYVLLQSLSHCGDVDVADLTKRYYEFFGPGTVYDLPLNDPYRPKEGPKVILPINGPWRNGSLKAFMRNVDAGKDETGSETDCQMDGVTKLAPIVALFAGRREMLDKVETAVRVTQNNDTCVAVTLAAARILEHFILNGPDANVLNVVLDQLKNPNRQNPQDLDNAVIAQLRQSSQTHEVCLVLCRERCTGS
;
A
#
# COMPACT_ATOMS: atom_id res chain seq x y z
N MET A 1 -45.69 -3.33 -46.92
CA MET A 1 -44.39 -2.84 -46.44
C MET A 1 -44.61 -1.86 -45.32
N ARG A 2 -44.23 -2.20 -44.09
CA ARG A 2 -43.98 -1.25 -43.00
C ARG A 2 -42.53 -1.48 -42.56
N PRO A 3 -41.71 -0.44 -42.33
CA PRO A 3 -40.30 -0.64 -42.02
C PRO A 3 -40.15 -1.18 -40.60
N ILE A 4 -39.20 -2.08 -40.45
CA ILE A 4 -38.69 -2.56 -39.17
C ILE A 4 -37.99 -1.37 -38.49
N GLU A 5 -38.50 -0.92 -37.34
CA GLU A 5 -37.78 -0.01 -36.46
C GLU A 5 -36.53 -0.72 -35.94
N THR A 6 -35.38 -0.23 -36.39
CA THR A 6 -34.06 -0.61 -35.92
C THR A 6 -33.89 -0.12 -34.48
N VAL A 7 -33.90 -1.05 -33.53
CA VAL A 7 -33.42 -0.80 -32.17
C VAL A 7 -31.95 -0.40 -32.24
N HIS A 8 -31.67 0.88 -31.98
CA HIS A 8 -30.32 1.42 -31.80
C HIS A 8 -29.73 0.92 -30.47
N PRO A 9 -28.59 0.21 -30.43
CA PRO A 9 -27.86 0.06 -29.20
C PRO A 9 -26.94 1.27 -29.02
N ARG A 10 -27.48 2.38 -28.50
CA ARG A 10 -26.65 3.37 -27.80
C ARG A 10 -26.35 2.82 -26.41
N LEU A 11 -25.41 1.89 -26.30
CA LEU A 11 -24.64 1.77 -25.08
C LEU A 11 -23.74 3.02 -25.00
N ARG A 12 -24.30 4.12 -24.52
CA ARG A 12 -23.48 5.19 -23.94
C ARG A 12 -22.72 4.53 -22.80
N GLN A 13 -21.41 4.37 -22.96
CA GLN A 13 -20.49 4.12 -21.86
C GLN A 13 -20.79 5.18 -20.80
N MET A 14 -21.48 4.81 -19.72
CA MET A 14 -21.73 5.74 -18.62
C MET A 14 -20.37 6.09 -18.03
N ALA A 15 -20.08 7.38 -17.92
CA ALA A 15 -18.88 7.83 -17.24
C ALA A 15 -18.94 7.29 -15.80
N VAL A 16 -17.91 6.54 -15.42
CA VAL A 16 -17.75 6.00 -14.06
C VAL A 16 -17.83 7.17 -13.08
N SER A 17 -18.60 7.03 -12.01
CA SER A 17 -18.75 8.05 -10.96
C SER A 17 -17.51 8.10 -10.05
N VAL A 18 -17.36 9.19 -9.29
CA VAL A 18 -16.32 9.29 -8.24
C VAL A 18 -16.45 8.15 -7.23
N ALA A 19 -17.68 7.81 -6.83
CA ALA A 19 -17.94 6.72 -5.88
C ALA A 19 -17.50 5.36 -6.43
N GLU A 20 -17.80 5.06 -7.70
CA GLU A 20 -17.35 3.82 -8.34
C GLU A 20 -15.83 3.76 -8.48
N ARG A 21 -15.16 4.90 -8.74
CA ARG A 21 -13.68 4.95 -8.75
C ARG A 21 -13.07 4.77 -7.36
N ALA A 22 -13.68 5.34 -6.32
CA ALA A 22 -13.26 5.15 -4.94
C ALA A 22 -13.37 3.67 -4.51
N VAL A 23 -14.49 3.01 -4.85
CA VAL A 23 -14.65 1.56 -4.66
C VAL A 23 -13.62 0.78 -5.48
N GLY A 24 -13.42 1.17 -6.74
CA GLY A 24 -12.42 0.56 -7.62
C GLY A 24 -10.99 0.67 -7.10
N ALA A 25 -10.64 1.77 -6.42
CA ALA A 25 -9.33 1.93 -5.78
C ALA A 25 -9.12 0.92 -4.64
N ILE A 26 -10.13 0.72 -3.78
CA ILE A 26 -10.07 -0.24 -2.67
C ILE A 26 -9.99 -1.67 -3.19
N ILE A 27 -10.91 -2.06 -4.09
CA ILE A 27 -10.96 -3.42 -4.64
C ILE A 27 -9.72 -3.69 -5.48
N GLY A 28 -9.30 -2.75 -6.33
CA GLY A 28 -8.12 -2.88 -7.16
C GLY A 28 -6.85 -3.08 -6.35
N ALA A 29 -6.67 -2.34 -5.24
CA ALA A 29 -5.55 -2.54 -4.33
C ALA A 29 -5.56 -3.94 -3.69
N ALA A 30 -6.71 -4.40 -3.19
CA ALA A 30 -6.85 -5.73 -2.59
C ALA A 30 -6.61 -6.87 -3.60
N VAL A 31 -7.09 -6.71 -4.84
CA VAL A 31 -6.87 -7.68 -5.92
C VAL A 31 -5.40 -7.71 -6.33
N ALA A 32 -4.76 -6.53 -6.46
CA ALA A 32 -3.36 -6.43 -6.84
C ALA A 32 -2.42 -7.06 -5.80
N ASP A 33 -2.69 -6.85 -4.50
CA ASP A 33 -1.90 -7.47 -3.43
C ASP A 33 -2.01 -9.00 -3.47
N ALA A 34 -3.22 -9.55 -3.55
CA ALA A 34 -3.45 -10.98 -3.66
C ALA A 34 -2.87 -11.60 -4.95
N ALA A 35 -2.92 -10.86 -6.07
CA ALA A 35 -2.36 -11.29 -7.35
C ALA A 35 -0.84 -11.41 -7.31
N ALA A 36 -0.15 -10.46 -6.65
CA ALA A 36 1.30 -10.40 -6.58
C ALA A 36 1.90 -11.21 -5.42
N GLN A 37 1.12 -11.49 -4.37
CA GLN A 37 1.51 -12.24 -3.16
C GLN A 37 2.39 -13.48 -3.44
N PRO A 38 2.06 -14.34 -4.43
CA PRO A 38 2.81 -15.57 -4.65
C PRO A 38 4.25 -15.36 -5.10
N MET A 39 4.62 -14.18 -5.62
CA MET A 39 5.92 -13.91 -6.25
C MET A 39 6.58 -12.59 -5.83
N HIS A 40 5.95 -11.80 -4.97
CA HIS A 40 6.58 -10.57 -4.47
C HIS A 40 7.86 -10.90 -3.66
N TRP A 41 8.76 -9.90 -3.55
CA TRP A 41 10.07 -10.01 -2.91
C TRP A 41 11.08 -10.97 -3.57
N ILE A 42 10.86 -11.35 -4.84
CA ILE A 42 11.94 -11.93 -5.66
C ILE A 42 12.84 -10.79 -6.15
N TYR A 43 13.93 -10.53 -5.44
CA TYR A 43 14.85 -9.42 -5.74
C TYR A 43 15.86 -9.72 -6.84
N ASN A 44 16.18 -11.00 -7.08
CA ASN A 44 17.10 -11.39 -8.15
C ASN A 44 16.38 -11.28 -9.51
N PRO A 45 16.82 -10.42 -10.44
CA PRO A 45 16.12 -10.20 -11.71
C PRO A 45 16.06 -11.43 -12.60
N ASP A 46 17.14 -12.24 -12.65
CA ASP A 46 17.17 -13.46 -13.45
C ASP A 46 16.18 -14.49 -12.90
N LYS A 47 16.09 -14.60 -11.57
CA LYS A 47 15.11 -15.49 -10.94
C LYS A 47 13.68 -15.03 -11.17
N LEU A 48 13.43 -13.73 -11.09
CA LEU A 48 12.12 -13.16 -11.39
C LEU A 48 11.73 -13.45 -12.85
N LYS A 49 12.66 -13.25 -13.79
CA LYS A 49 12.44 -13.53 -15.21
C LYS A 49 12.12 -15.01 -15.47
N GLU A 50 12.85 -15.92 -14.83
CA GLU A 50 12.59 -17.36 -14.90
C GLU A 50 11.15 -17.67 -14.44
N VAL A 51 10.77 -17.18 -13.26
CA VAL A 51 9.42 -17.40 -12.68
C VAL A 51 8.32 -16.81 -13.57
N LEU A 52 8.53 -15.62 -14.14
CA LEU A 52 7.54 -14.98 -15.03
C LEU A 52 7.41 -15.71 -16.36
N SER A 53 8.51 -16.23 -16.91
CA SER A 53 8.49 -16.91 -18.22
C SER A 53 7.60 -18.15 -18.27
N GLU A 54 7.35 -18.78 -17.11
CA GLU A 54 6.44 -19.92 -16.98
C GLU A 54 4.96 -19.52 -16.97
N LEU A 55 4.65 -18.23 -16.78
CA LEU A 55 3.30 -17.72 -16.47
C LEU A 55 2.77 -16.73 -17.51
N GLU A 56 3.60 -16.29 -18.45
CA GLU A 56 3.16 -15.41 -19.54
C GLU A 56 1.98 -16.03 -20.32
N PRO A 57 0.93 -15.25 -20.67
CA PRO A 57 0.78 -13.80 -20.46
C PRO A 57 0.08 -13.39 -19.14
N SER A 58 -0.16 -14.32 -18.21
CA SER A 58 -0.96 -14.12 -16.99
C SER A 58 -0.15 -14.41 -15.72
N PRO A 59 0.76 -13.50 -15.32
CA PRO A 59 1.63 -13.68 -14.15
C PRO A 59 0.89 -13.60 -12.81
N GLU A 60 -0.32 -13.03 -12.78
CA GLU A 60 -1.16 -12.92 -11.59
C GLU A 60 -1.59 -14.27 -11.01
N PHE A 61 -1.78 -14.33 -9.68
CA PHE A 61 -2.34 -15.49 -9.00
C PHE A 61 -1.61 -16.80 -9.31
N ARG A 62 -0.27 -16.80 -9.29
CA ARG A 62 0.54 -18.01 -9.49
C ARG A 62 0.03 -19.14 -8.57
N PRO A 63 -0.36 -20.32 -9.09
CA PRO A 63 -0.94 -21.39 -8.29
C PRO A 63 -0.02 -21.92 -7.20
N GLU A 64 1.26 -22.05 -7.53
CA GLU A 64 2.31 -22.36 -6.55
C GLU A 64 3.04 -21.06 -6.18
N SER A 65 3.38 -20.85 -4.91
CA SER A 65 4.11 -19.65 -4.52
C SER A 65 5.61 -19.77 -4.81
N ALA A 66 6.17 -18.78 -5.51
CA ALA A 66 7.60 -18.57 -5.73
C ALA A 66 8.25 -17.61 -4.71
N ASN A 67 7.47 -17.12 -3.74
CA ASN A 67 7.91 -16.20 -2.70
C ASN A 67 9.13 -16.77 -1.95
N PRO A 68 10.19 -16.00 -1.66
CA PRO A 68 11.34 -16.57 -0.95
C PRO A 68 11.19 -16.65 0.58
N PHE A 69 10.18 -15.98 1.17
CA PHE A 69 10.09 -15.74 2.61
C PHE A 69 8.95 -16.49 3.30
N TYR A 70 7.77 -16.59 2.68
CA TYR A 70 6.60 -17.20 3.32
C TYR A 70 5.65 -17.85 2.32
N ARG A 71 4.74 -18.69 2.82
CA ARG A 71 3.73 -19.39 2.03
C ARG A 71 2.34 -19.11 2.58
N ARG A 72 1.47 -18.62 1.71
CA ARG A 72 0.02 -18.48 1.89
C ARG A 72 -0.69 -19.10 0.69
N THR A 73 -1.99 -19.34 0.84
CA THR A 73 -2.82 -19.80 -0.28
C THR A 73 -2.94 -18.65 -1.28
N THR A 74 -2.73 -18.95 -2.57
CA THR A 74 -2.89 -17.96 -3.63
C THR A 74 -4.29 -17.35 -3.60
N GLY A 75 -4.36 -16.02 -3.68
CA GLY A 75 -5.60 -15.26 -3.50
C GLY A 75 -5.80 -14.71 -2.09
N GLU A 76 -5.03 -15.18 -1.11
CA GLU A 76 -4.93 -14.50 0.20
C GLU A 76 -4.09 -13.23 0.09
N GLN A 77 -4.34 -12.30 1.01
CA GLN A 77 -3.59 -11.06 1.12
C GLN A 77 -2.18 -11.29 1.68
N THR A 78 -1.28 -10.35 1.44
CA THR A 78 -0.04 -10.17 2.18
C THR A 78 -0.31 -9.40 3.48
N CYS A 79 0.71 -9.15 4.31
CA CYS A 79 0.58 -8.21 5.43
C CYS A 79 0.23 -6.77 5.01
N TYR A 80 0.43 -6.41 3.74
CA TYR A 80 0.07 -5.09 3.23
C TYR A 80 -1.43 -4.98 2.98
N GLY A 81 -1.98 -5.95 2.24
CA GLY A 81 -3.42 -6.04 2.02
C GLY A 81 -4.20 -6.21 3.32
N ASP A 82 -3.70 -7.03 4.25
CA ASP A 82 -4.32 -7.19 5.56
C ASP A 82 -4.29 -5.89 6.40
N GLN A 83 -3.22 -5.08 6.30
CA GLN A 83 -3.22 -3.75 6.93
C GLN A 83 -4.24 -2.80 6.29
N ALA A 84 -4.37 -2.81 4.96
CA ALA A 84 -5.38 -2.03 4.26
C ALA A 84 -6.81 -2.44 4.67
N TYR A 85 -7.03 -3.74 4.85
CA TYR A 85 -8.30 -4.29 5.33
C TYR A 85 -8.65 -3.80 6.75
N VAL A 86 -7.70 -3.88 7.69
CA VAL A 86 -7.94 -3.40 9.07
C VAL A 86 -8.17 -1.88 9.10
N LEU A 87 -7.44 -1.11 8.28
CA LEU A 87 -7.70 0.33 8.12
C LEU A 87 -9.11 0.59 7.60
N LEU A 88 -9.55 -0.14 6.57
CA LEU A 88 -10.91 -0.05 6.04
C LEU A 88 -11.97 -0.37 7.10
N GLN A 89 -11.76 -1.41 7.91
CA GLN A 89 -12.66 -1.77 9.00
C GLN A 89 -12.78 -0.63 10.04
N SER A 90 -11.66 -0.04 10.45
CA SER A 90 -11.64 1.09 11.39
C SER A 90 -12.39 2.30 10.83
N LEU A 91 -12.06 2.70 9.59
CA LEU A 91 -12.71 3.83 8.91
C LEU A 91 -14.21 3.61 8.73
N SER A 92 -14.62 2.39 8.36
CA SER A 92 -16.04 2.06 8.19
C SER A 92 -16.80 2.07 9.52
N HIS A 93 -16.12 1.75 10.64
CA HIS A 93 -16.73 1.74 11.95
C HIS A 93 -16.83 3.14 12.55
N CYS A 94 -15.75 3.92 12.48
CA CYS A 94 -15.65 5.23 13.13
C CYS A 94 -16.14 6.38 12.24
N GLY A 95 -16.18 6.21 10.92
CA GLY A 95 -16.50 7.28 9.96
C GLY A 95 -15.40 8.34 9.80
N ASP A 96 -14.28 8.17 10.51
CA ASP A 96 -13.10 9.02 10.51
C ASP A 96 -11.86 8.18 10.91
N VAL A 97 -10.65 8.75 10.84
CA VAL A 97 -9.44 8.20 11.43
C VAL A 97 -9.49 8.34 12.94
N ASP A 98 -9.71 7.21 13.62
CA ASP A 98 -9.56 7.07 15.07
C ASP A 98 -8.31 6.25 15.38
N VAL A 99 -7.28 6.92 15.90
CA VAL A 99 -5.98 6.29 16.19
C VAL A 99 -6.10 5.20 17.26
N ALA A 100 -6.98 5.36 18.25
CA ALA A 100 -7.14 4.39 19.31
C ALA A 100 -7.83 3.12 18.80
N ASP A 101 -8.92 3.26 18.03
CA ASP A 101 -9.59 2.14 17.39
C ASP A 101 -8.67 1.43 16.38
N LEU A 102 -7.96 2.17 15.53
CA LEU A 102 -7.02 1.60 14.56
C LEU A 102 -5.87 0.84 15.25
N THR A 103 -5.28 1.42 16.29
CA THR A 103 -4.22 0.77 17.09
C THR A 103 -4.74 -0.53 17.70
N LYS A 104 -5.92 -0.49 18.33
CA LYS A 104 -6.55 -1.68 18.92
C LYS A 104 -6.75 -2.78 17.88
N ARG A 105 -7.34 -2.45 16.72
CA ARG A 105 -7.61 -3.45 15.66
C ARG A 105 -6.34 -4.02 15.06
N TYR A 106 -5.31 -3.19 14.83
CA TYR A 106 -4.02 -3.72 14.38
C TYR A 106 -3.42 -4.67 15.40
N TYR A 107 -3.46 -4.33 16.69
CA TYR A 107 -2.94 -5.20 17.74
C TYR A 107 -3.73 -6.53 17.79
N GLU A 108 -5.05 -6.49 17.71
CA GLU A 108 -5.91 -7.69 17.71
C GLU A 108 -5.71 -8.56 16.46
N PHE A 109 -5.52 -7.96 15.28
CA PHE A 109 -5.39 -8.68 14.02
C PHE A 109 -3.99 -9.29 13.83
N PHE A 110 -2.95 -8.56 14.21
CA PHE A 110 -1.56 -8.95 13.99
C PHE A 110 -0.86 -9.46 15.24
N GLY A 111 -1.50 -9.46 16.40
CA GLY A 111 -0.88 -9.74 17.70
C GLY A 111 -0.88 -11.22 18.13
N PRO A 112 -0.69 -11.49 19.43
CA PRO A 112 -0.61 -12.83 19.99
C PRO A 112 -1.87 -13.69 19.72
N GLY A 113 -1.68 -15.00 19.50
CA GLY A 113 -2.76 -15.95 19.27
C GLY A 113 -3.42 -15.89 17.88
N THR A 114 -2.89 -15.06 16.97
CA THR A 114 -3.38 -14.93 15.58
C THR A 114 -2.57 -15.78 14.61
N VAL A 115 -2.99 -15.85 13.35
CA VAL A 115 -2.20 -16.48 12.27
C VAL A 115 -0.83 -15.83 12.04
N TYR A 116 -0.64 -14.58 12.52
CA TYR A 116 0.63 -13.89 12.47
C TYR A 116 1.59 -14.27 13.61
N ASP A 117 1.11 -14.93 14.65
CA ASP A 117 1.86 -15.29 15.84
C ASP A 117 2.76 -16.52 15.63
N LEU A 118 3.71 -16.37 14.71
CA LEU A 118 4.69 -17.39 14.33
C LEU A 118 6.07 -17.08 14.93
N PRO A 119 6.92 -18.07 15.21
CA PRO A 119 8.24 -17.84 15.81
C PRO A 119 9.14 -16.84 15.05
N LEU A 120 9.08 -16.79 13.72
CA LEU A 120 9.82 -15.81 12.92
C LEU A 120 9.20 -14.41 12.92
N ASN A 121 7.90 -14.33 13.22
CA ASN A 121 7.14 -13.10 13.28
C ASN A 121 7.21 -12.45 14.66
N ASP A 122 7.69 -13.15 15.68
CA ASP A 122 7.86 -12.63 17.03
C ASP A 122 8.56 -11.25 17.01
N PRO A 123 7.90 -10.18 17.49
CA PRO A 123 8.46 -8.83 17.54
C PRO A 123 9.73 -8.72 18.39
N TYR A 124 9.93 -9.65 19.31
CA TYR A 124 11.03 -9.71 20.27
C TYR A 124 12.10 -10.73 19.89
N ARG A 125 11.95 -11.40 18.74
CA ARG A 125 12.94 -12.37 18.26
C ARG A 125 14.32 -11.73 18.16
N PRO A 126 15.35 -12.28 18.83
CA PRO A 126 16.70 -11.74 18.73
C PRO A 126 17.23 -11.87 17.29
N LYS A 127 17.99 -10.87 16.85
CA LYS A 127 18.65 -10.90 15.53
C LYS A 127 19.72 -11.99 15.47
N GLU A 128 20.40 -12.21 16.58
CA GLU A 128 21.36 -13.30 16.77
C GLU A 128 20.61 -14.58 17.12
N GLY A 129 20.75 -15.60 16.27
CA GLY A 129 20.03 -16.85 16.46
C GLY A 129 20.37 -17.88 15.39
N PRO A 130 19.83 -19.11 15.51
CA PRO A 130 20.04 -20.15 14.52
C PRO A 130 19.56 -19.72 13.14
N LYS A 131 20.21 -20.25 12.10
CA LYS A 131 19.87 -19.97 10.70
C LYS A 131 18.39 -20.27 10.46
N VAL A 132 17.71 -19.28 9.89
CA VAL A 132 16.29 -19.37 9.57
C VAL A 132 16.08 -20.28 8.38
N ILE A 133 15.10 -21.18 8.48
CA ILE A 133 14.59 -21.95 7.33
C ILE A 133 13.44 -21.14 6.73
N LEU A 134 13.65 -20.70 5.49
CA LEU A 134 12.64 -20.04 4.67
C LEU A 134 12.29 -20.94 3.48
N PRO A 135 11.06 -20.83 2.96
CA PRO A 135 9.97 -19.98 3.42
C PRO A 135 9.27 -20.53 4.69
N ILE A 136 8.65 -19.66 5.49
CA ILE A 136 7.76 -20.11 6.58
C ILE A 136 6.38 -20.52 6.04
N ASN A 137 5.71 -21.43 6.75
CA ASN A 137 4.31 -21.73 6.52
C ASN A 137 3.43 -20.74 7.29
N GLY A 138 2.67 -19.90 6.57
CA GLY A 138 1.84 -18.85 7.15
C GLY A 138 2.25 -17.44 6.71
N PRO A 139 1.58 -16.39 7.22
CA PRO A 139 1.82 -15.02 6.81
C PRO A 139 3.11 -14.44 7.41
N TRP A 140 3.60 -13.36 6.80
CA TRP A 140 4.79 -12.63 7.26
C TRP A 140 4.43 -11.35 8.02
N ARG A 141 4.97 -11.15 9.23
CA ARG A 141 4.87 -9.88 9.98
C ARG A 141 6.08 -9.01 9.65
N ASN A 142 5.87 -7.93 8.90
CA ASN A 142 6.92 -7.02 8.45
C ASN A 142 7.49 -6.14 9.59
N GLY A 143 8.55 -5.39 9.28
CA GLY A 143 9.33 -4.61 10.25
C GLY A 143 8.51 -3.56 11.01
N SER A 144 7.73 -2.77 10.28
CA SER A 144 6.84 -1.75 10.84
C SER A 144 5.82 -2.34 11.83
N LEU A 145 5.16 -3.46 11.51
CA LEU A 145 4.23 -4.13 12.43
C LEU A 145 4.95 -4.67 13.66
N LYS A 146 6.14 -5.25 13.52
CA LYS A 146 6.94 -5.70 14.69
C LYS A 146 7.30 -4.53 15.60
N ALA A 147 7.71 -3.39 15.04
CA ALA A 147 7.99 -2.19 15.84
C ALA A 147 6.73 -1.64 16.50
N PHE A 148 5.61 -1.59 15.77
CA PHE A 148 4.31 -1.23 16.29
C PHE A 148 3.92 -2.04 17.53
N MET A 149 3.99 -3.39 17.44
CA MET A 149 3.68 -4.26 18.58
C MET A 149 4.54 -3.91 19.79
N ARG A 150 5.87 -3.78 19.61
CA ARG A 150 6.79 -3.42 20.71
C ARG A 150 6.45 -2.08 21.34
N ASN A 151 6.07 -1.08 20.52
CA ASN A 151 5.76 0.25 21.01
C ASN A 151 4.42 0.28 21.77
N VAL A 152 3.40 -0.47 21.31
CA VAL A 152 2.13 -0.64 22.02
C VAL A 152 2.36 -1.35 23.37
N ASP A 153 3.11 -2.45 23.37
CA ASP A 153 3.42 -3.22 24.58
C ASP A 153 4.23 -2.40 25.61
N ALA A 154 5.04 -1.44 25.12
CA ALA A 154 5.77 -0.49 25.96
C ALA A 154 4.92 0.71 26.44
N GLY A 155 3.65 0.79 26.04
CA GLY A 155 2.74 1.89 26.43
C GLY A 155 3.12 3.25 25.84
N LYS A 156 3.75 3.28 24.65
CA LYS A 156 4.07 4.54 23.98
C LYS A 156 2.83 5.18 23.35
N ASP A 157 2.76 6.50 23.39
CA ASP A 157 1.74 7.27 22.66
C ASP A 157 1.93 7.20 21.14
N GLU A 158 3.19 7.29 20.68
CA GLU A 158 3.56 7.12 19.28
C GLU A 158 3.98 5.68 19.00
N THR A 159 3.12 4.94 18.30
CA THR A 159 3.28 3.50 18.10
C THR A 159 4.05 3.14 16.84
N GLY A 160 4.18 4.04 15.86
CA GLY A 160 4.87 3.76 14.61
C GLY A 160 6.37 3.53 14.73
N SER A 161 6.93 2.81 13.77
CA SER A 161 8.38 2.59 13.64
C SER A 161 9.09 3.86 13.18
N GLU A 162 10.09 4.32 13.92
CA GLU A 162 10.93 5.47 13.53
C GLU A 162 11.94 5.12 12.43
N THR A 163 12.34 3.84 12.36
CA THR A 163 13.43 3.38 11.48
C THR A 163 12.95 2.67 10.23
N ASP A 164 11.70 2.19 10.21
CA ASP A 164 11.15 1.53 9.03
C ASP A 164 10.88 2.58 7.96
N CYS A 165 11.55 2.43 6.81
CA CYS A 165 11.44 3.32 5.67
C CYS A 165 10.85 2.64 4.42
N GLN A 166 10.07 1.55 4.62
CA GLN A 166 9.50 0.75 3.53
C GLN A 166 8.19 1.33 2.98
N MET A 167 7.65 0.70 1.93
CA MET A 167 6.51 1.20 1.14
C MET A 167 5.13 0.91 1.78
N ASP A 168 5.06 0.55 3.05
CA ASP A 168 3.85 0.02 3.69
C ASP A 168 2.71 1.04 3.72
N GLY A 169 3.01 2.34 3.91
CA GLY A 169 2.02 3.41 3.83
C GLY A 169 1.35 3.47 2.46
N VAL A 170 2.11 3.28 1.38
CA VAL A 170 1.59 3.29 0.00
C VAL A 170 0.67 2.12 -0.29
N THR A 171 1.02 0.93 0.20
CA THR A 171 0.24 -0.28 -0.08
C THR A 171 -1.11 -0.32 0.64
N LYS A 172 -1.34 0.53 1.66
CA LYS A 172 -2.58 0.55 2.44
C LYS A 172 -3.40 1.82 2.38
N LEU A 173 -3.01 2.83 1.59
CA LEU A 173 -3.69 4.15 1.59
C LEU A 173 -5.03 4.19 0.84
N ALA A 174 -5.38 3.16 0.06
CA ALA A 174 -6.59 3.20 -0.77
C ALA A 174 -7.90 3.47 0.00
N PRO A 175 -8.17 2.81 1.15
CA PRO A 175 -9.39 3.06 1.94
C PRO A 175 -9.51 4.50 2.45
N ILE A 176 -8.41 5.07 2.92
CA ILE A 176 -8.41 6.42 3.51
C ILE A 176 -8.53 7.49 2.44
N VAL A 177 -7.83 7.36 1.31
CA VAL A 177 -8.00 8.30 0.21
C VAL A 177 -9.39 8.20 -0.40
N ALA A 178 -9.95 6.99 -0.53
CA ALA A 178 -11.32 6.80 -1.01
C ALA A 178 -12.37 7.51 -0.13
N LEU A 179 -12.21 7.48 1.19
CA LEU A 179 -13.15 8.13 2.12
C LEU A 179 -13.05 9.67 2.10
N PHE A 180 -11.83 10.20 1.97
CA PHE A 180 -11.54 11.62 2.11
C PHE A 180 -11.26 12.36 0.79
N ALA A 181 -11.32 11.70 -0.37
CA ALA A 181 -11.06 12.33 -1.66
C ALA A 181 -11.86 13.63 -1.86
N GLY A 182 -11.16 14.70 -2.23
CA GLY A 182 -11.71 16.05 -2.43
C GLY A 182 -11.89 16.86 -1.15
N ARG A 183 -11.56 16.32 0.03
CA ARG A 183 -11.63 17.02 1.31
C ARG A 183 -10.26 17.58 1.69
N ARG A 184 -10.26 18.76 2.34
CA ARG A 184 -9.02 19.50 2.65
C ARG A 184 -8.12 18.77 3.65
N GLU A 185 -8.73 17.97 4.51
CA GLU A 185 -8.08 17.21 5.57
C GLU A 185 -7.52 15.85 5.10
N MET A 186 -7.71 15.45 3.83
CA MET A 186 -7.35 14.10 3.34
C MET A 186 -5.90 13.73 3.66
N LEU A 187 -4.96 14.64 3.41
CA LEU A 187 -3.54 14.40 3.64
C LEU A 187 -3.20 14.30 5.13
N ASP A 188 -3.81 15.13 5.97
CA ASP A 188 -3.61 15.07 7.43
C ASP A 188 -4.13 13.73 8.00
N LYS A 189 -5.25 13.24 7.46
CA LYS A 189 -5.81 11.93 7.80
C LYS A 189 -4.89 10.79 7.34
N VAL A 190 -4.36 10.87 6.11
CA VAL A 190 -3.39 9.89 5.59
C VAL A 190 -2.15 9.84 6.48
N GLU A 191 -1.55 10.98 6.80
CA GLU A 191 -0.37 11.05 7.67
C GLU A 191 -0.67 10.43 9.05
N THR A 192 -1.78 10.82 9.67
CA THR A 192 -2.20 10.29 10.98
C THR A 192 -2.29 8.76 10.96
N ALA A 193 -2.92 8.17 9.94
CA ALA A 193 -3.08 6.72 9.83
C ALA A 193 -1.77 5.98 9.53
N VAL A 194 -0.87 6.58 8.73
CA VAL A 194 0.45 6.00 8.42
C VAL A 194 1.34 5.96 9.66
N ARG A 195 1.34 7.05 10.45
CA ARG A 195 2.15 7.19 11.67
C ARG A 195 1.82 6.17 12.76
N VAL A 196 0.65 5.51 12.70
CA VAL A 196 0.32 4.39 13.59
C VAL A 196 1.32 3.24 13.46
N THR A 197 1.83 2.93 12.26
CA THR A 197 2.79 1.83 12.07
C THR A 197 4.17 2.28 11.60
N GLN A 198 4.27 3.45 10.96
CA GLN A 198 5.50 4.02 10.44
C GLN A 198 5.60 5.50 10.81
N ASN A 199 6.37 5.81 11.85
CA ASN A 199 6.65 7.18 12.29
C ASN A 199 7.96 7.67 11.67
N ASN A 200 8.05 7.62 10.34
CA ASN A 200 9.23 8.01 9.58
C ASN A 200 8.85 9.04 8.50
N ASP A 201 9.47 10.21 8.53
CA ASP A 201 9.07 11.32 7.65
C ASP A 201 9.31 11.03 6.16
N THR A 202 10.26 10.15 5.82
CA THR A 202 10.46 9.74 4.42
C THR A 202 9.28 8.90 3.94
N CYS A 203 8.83 7.93 4.74
CA CYS A 203 7.63 7.14 4.43
C CYS A 203 6.40 8.03 4.31
N VAL A 204 6.22 8.95 5.25
CA VAL A 204 5.07 9.87 5.27
C VAL A 204 5.07 10.73 4.01
N ALA A 205 6.17 11.41 3.68
CA ALA A 205 6.24 12.26 2.50
C ALA A 205 5.97 11.50 1.19
N VAL A 206 6.54 10.29 1.03
CA VAL A 206 6.29 9.43 -0.14
C VAL A 206 4.82 8.98 -0.19
N THR A 207 4.25 8.60 0.96
CA THR A 207 2.86 8.16 1.05
C THR A 207 1.88 9.27 0.71
N LEU A 208 2.15 10.50 1.15
CA LEU A 208 1.34 11.67 0.83
C LEU A 208 1.41 12.02 -0.66
N ALA A 209 2.57 11.85 -1.31
CA ALA A 209 2.69 11.98 -2.76
C ALA A 209 1.83 10.94 -3.50
N ALA A 210 1.87 9.68 -3.06
CA ALA A 210 1.04 8.61 -3.62
C ALA A 210 -0.46 8.87 -3.38
N ALA A 211 -0.83 9.41 -2.22
CA ALA A 211 -2.21 9.78 -1.90
C ALA A 211 -2.75 10.86 -2.85
N ARG A 212 -1.96 11.88 -3.19
CA ARG A 212 -2.31 12.89 -4.21
C ARG A 212 -2.58 12.27 -5.58
N ILE A 213 -1.74 11.31 -5.98
CA ILE A 213 -1.90 10.60 -7.26
C ILE A 213 -3.21 9.80 -7.26
N LEU A 214 -3.46 9.03 -6.20
CA LEU A 214 -4.68 8.22 -6.10
C LEU A 214 -5.93 9.08 -6.01
N GLU A 215 -5.91 10.17 -5.23
CA GLU A 215 -7.00 11.13 -5.15
C GLU A 215 -7.32 11.72 -6.52
N HIS A 216 -6.30 12.10 -7.30
CA HIS A 216 -6.49 12.61 -8.65
C HIS A 216 -7.25 11.62 -9.53
N PHE A 217 -6.87 10.34 -9.51
CA PHE A 217 -7.59 9.31 -10.26
C PHE A 217 -9.02 9.11 -9.76
N ILE A 218 -9.25 9.16 -8.44
CA ILE A 218 -10.60 9.02 -7.88
C ILE A 218 -11.49 10.19 -8.29
N LEU A 219 -10.97 11.42 -8.26
CA LEU A 219 -11.75 12.62 -8.60
C LEU A 219 -11.97 12.75 -10.11
N ASN A 220 -10.93 12.51 -10.91
CA ASN A 220 -10.89 12.92 -12.33
C ASN A 220 -10.93 11.74 -13.32
N GLY A 221 -10.68 10.52 -12.86
CA GLY A 221 -10.46 9.37 -13.73
C GLY A 221 -9.05 9.32 -14.33
N PRO A 222 -8.81 8.48 -15.36
CA PRO A 222 -7.49 8.32 -15.96
C PRO A 222 -6.93 9.63 -16.52
N ASP A 223 -5.69 9.96 -16.14
CA ASP A 223 -4.97 11.13 -16.61
C ASP A 223 -3.48 10.82 -16.78
N ALA A 224 -2.99 10.90 -18.02
CA ALA A 224 -1.58 10.69 -18.34
C ALA A 224 -0.65 11.77 -17.74
N ASN A 225 -1.20 12.92 -17.35
CA ASN A 225 -0.45 14.05 -16.79
C ASN A 225 -0.45 14.06 -15.25
N VAL A 226 -0.99 13.04 -14.58
CA VAL A 226 -1.13 13.02 -13.10
C VAL A 226 0.17 13.35 -12.37
N LEU A 227 1.33 12.87 -12.87
CA LEU A 227 2.62 13.15 -12.26
C LEU A 227 2.97 14.64 -12.29
N ASN A 228 2.68 15.33 -13.40
CA ASN A 228 2.89 16.77 -13.52
C ASN A 228 1.95 17.54 -12.58
N VAL A 229 0.68 17.11 -12.49
CA VAL A 229 -0.29 17.69 -11.55
C VAL A 229 0.22 17.60 -10.11
N VAL A 230 0.66 16.42 -9.68
CA VAL A 230 1.20 16.23 -8.32
C VAL A 230 2.51 17.00 -8.12
N LEU A 231 3.40 17.04 -9.11
CA LEU A 231 4.62 17.85 -9.04
C LEU A 231 4.32 19.34 -8.83
N ASP A 232 3.27 19.86 -9.47
CA ASP A 232 2.88 21.27 -9.31
C ASP A 232 2.19 21.54 -7.97
N GLN A 233 1.42 20.56 -7.46
CA GLN A 233 0.91 20.61 -6.08
C GLN A 233 2.04 20.68 -5.06
N LEU A 234 3.08 19.84 -5.20
CA LEU A 234 4.21 19.80 -4.27
C LEU A 234 5.09 21.07 -4.34
N LYS A 235 5.20 21.71 -5.51
CA LYS A 235 5.93 22.99 -5.65
C LYS A 235 5.15 24.19 -5.12
N ASN A 236 3.84 24.07 -4.87
CA ASN A 236 3.04 25.18 -4.39
C ASN A 236 3.49 25.57 -2.96
N PRO A 237 3.91 26.83 -2.72
CA PRO A 237 4.34 27.26 -1.40
C PRO A 237 3.20 27.23 -0.36
N ASN A 238 1.95 27.29 -0.82
CA ASN A 238 0.74 27.26 0.02
C ASN A 238 0.04 25.89 -0.01
N ARG A 239 0.76 24.82 -0.37
CA ARG A 239 0.20 23.46 -0.44
C ARG A 239 -0.32 22.99 0.93
N GLN A 240 -1.33 22.13 0.91
CA GLN A 240 -1.80 21.41 2.10
C GLN A 240 -0.77 20.38 2.54
N ASN A 241 -0.58 20.25 3.85
CA ASN A 241 0.33 19.29 4.48
C ASN A 241 1.77 19.36 3.88
N PRO A 242 2.50 20.47 4.09
CA PRO A 242 3.88 20.60 3.63
C PRO A 242 4.82 19.70 4.45
N GLN A 243 5.68 18.96 3.75
CA GLN A 243 6.68 18.09 4.36
C GLN A 243 8.10 18.62 4.06
N ASP A 244 9.01 18.47 5.01
CA ASP A 244 10.42 18.88 4.84
C ASP A 244 11.11 18.14 3.69
N LEU A 245 10.67 16.91 3.41
CA LEU A 245 11.21 16.04 2.38
C LEU A 245 10.54 16.18 1.00
N ASP A 246 9.61 17.12 0.82
CA ASP A 246 8.90 17.31 -0.45
C ASP A 246 9.86 17.56 -1.62
N ASN A 247 10.96 18.28 -1.41
CA ASN A 247 11.96 18.52 -2.46
C ASN A 247 12.65 17.22 -2.92
N ALA A 248 12.89 16.28 -2.01
CA ALA A 248 13.44 14.97 -2.35
C ALA A 248 12.42 14.12 -3.11
N VAL A 249 11.15 14.14 -2.68
CA VAL A 249 10.04 13.46 -3.38
C VAL A 249 9.86 14.02 -4.80
N ILE A 250 9.90 15.35 -4.97
CA ILE A 250 9.85 16.01 -6.30
C ILE A 250 10.98 15.50 -7.21
N ALA A 251 12.20 15.39 -6.70
CA ALA A 251 13.34 14.91 -7.48
C ALA A 251 13.13 13.47 -7.96
N GLN A 252 12.64 12.59 -7.08
CA GLN A 252 12.37 11.18 -7.41
C GLN A 252 11.20 11.00 -8.39
N LEU A 253 10.11 11.76 -8.23
CA LEU A 253 8.98 11.73 -9.17
C LEU A 253 9.41 12.19 -10.58
N ARG A 254 10.28 13.20 -10.67
CA ARG A 254 10.85 13.64 -11.94
C ARG A 254 11.69 12.54 -12.59
N GLN A 255 12.57 11.89 -11.85
CA GLN A 255 13.38 10.79 -12.38
C GLN A 255 12.49 9.67 -12.95
N SER A 256 11.43 9.31 -12.22
CA SER A 256 10.47 8.26 -12.60
C SER A 256 9.67 8.60 -13.87
N SER A 257 9.33 9.88 -14.06
CA SER A 257 8.65 10.36 -15.27
C SER A 257 9.53 10.27 -16.53
N GLN A 258 10.86 10.29 -16.37
CA GLN A 258 11.82 10.21 -17.48
C GLN A 258 12.16 8.77 -17.86
N THR A 259 12.06 7.83 -16.92
CA THR A 259 12.42 6.42 -17.12
C THR A 259 11.26 5.51 -17.53
N HIS A 260 10.01 6.00 -17.58
CA HIS A 260 8.79 5.18 -17.72
C HIS A 260 8.64 4.09 -16.62
N GLU A 261 9.42 4.15 -15.54
CA GLU A 261 9.40 3.22 -14.41
C GLU A 261 8.94 3.95 -13.14
N VAL A 262 7.62 4.05 -12.93
CA VAL A 262 7.05 4.74 -11.76
C VAL A 262 7.21 3.92 -10.46
N CYS A 263 7.55 2.63 -10.54
CA CYS A 263 7.46 1.71 -9.40
C CYS A 263 8.81 1.32 -8.74
N LEU A 264 9.97 1.61 -9.35
CA LEU A 264 11.24 0.98 -8.97
C LEU A 264 12.27 1.87 -8.25
N VAL A 265 12.05 3.18 -8.16
CA VAL A 265 13.10 4.12 -7.69
C VAL A 265 13.04 4.41 -6.18
N LEU A 266 11.88 4.25 -5.52
CA LEU A 266 11.68 4.74 -4.16
C LEU A 266 12.37 3.91 -3.04
N CYS A 267 12.65 2.62 -3.25
CA CYS A 267 13.24 1.75 -2.22
C CYS A 267 14.71 1.36 -2.44
N ARG A 268 15.29 1.65 -3.61
CA ARG A 268 16.56 1.01 -4.03
C ARG A 268 17.82 1.60 -3.37
N GLU A 269 17.78 2.84 -2.89
CA GLU A 269 19.00 3.54 -2.44
C GLU A 269 19.25 3.53 -0.92
N ARG A 270 18.33 3.02 -0.08
CA ARG A 270 18.55 2.98 1.39
C ARG A 270 18.34 1.62 2.07
N CYS A 271 17.77 0.62 1.39
CA CYS A 271 17.46 -0.68 1.99
C CYS A 271 18.57 -1.75 1.82
N THR A 272 19.73 -1.43 1.26
CA THR A 272 20.87 -2.37 1.10
C THR A 272 21.79 -2.47 2.32
N GLY A 273 21.39 -1.90 3.47
CA GLY A 273 22.17 -1.92 4.70
C GLY A 273 21.41 -2.52 5.88
N SER A 274 21.21 -3.83 5.89
CA SER A 274 21.09 -4.70 7.10
C SER A 274 21.03 -6.16 6.68
#